data_AF-A0A661J256-F1
#
_entry.id   AF-A0A661J256-F1
#
_cell.length_a   1.000
_cell.length_b   1.000
_cell.length_c   1.000
_cell.angle_alpha   90.00
_cell.angle_beta   90.00
_cell.angle_gamma   90.00
#
_symmetry.space_group_name_H-M   'P 1'
#
loop_
_entity.id
_entity.type
_entity.pdbx_description
1 polymer ?
#
loop_
_entity_poly.entity_id
_entity_poly.type
_entity_poly.pdbx_seq_one_letter_code
_entity_poly.pdbx_strand_id
1 'polypeptide(L)'
;MLDSDYKKAIASLAFIKVNWDRYRYDYIDLFLPFIATLFVKNKYEFVEELPDEIKRLTKDFKNEFGLEIPYHPMITILNRARKRGLIKKEQQKFFPTEKIYEYDFTDKAQEQSRKYEKIIDFLIKFSQEKYNKKIDRKTAEEAILDYLKHHDLDILFAGYRNSVLPEVGKISNENIFIFCKFVEHSYKKEPEIFSSFLDIVIGHILANVILYSDEFNNFASPKLRNLNLYLDTRFIFRLLGIEEEVIQSAYLELLKELKEEQVNLFIFHHTYDEILGILKGCEYWIENPAYDPSKASLACKFFKAKGYKQSNIRLFINQLDRKLKKYGINVIDSPEPSKDTIYQIDEAKLNKVIVETYKSYNPGFEELEKTFTIQKDIQSISSIYKLRKGNKPLNVKQAKYIFITTNTALACAVKDFEKQEFENNFYVPACVTDTFIGTLIWLRNPKKVEIINTKKSLLMFILP
;
A
#
# COMPACT_ATOMS: atom_id res chain seq x y z
N MET A 1 -25.61 -3.92 -23.84
CA MET A 1 -25.14 -2.88 -22.90
C MET A 1 -23.64 -2.99 -22.87
N LEU A 2 -22.90 -1.94 -23.23
CA LEU A 2 -21.45 -1.89 -23.01
C LEU A 2 -21.25 -2.03 -21.49
N ASP A 3 -20.60 -3.12 -21.07
CA ASP A 3 -20.17 -3.25 -19.67
C ASP A 3 -19.28 -2.05 -19.33
N SER A 4 -19.54 -1.38 -18.20
CA SER A 4 -18.72 -0.26 -17.76
C SER A 4 -17.26 -0.69 -17.63
N ASP A 5 -16.32 0.17 -17.99
CA ASP A 5 -14.89 -0.09 -17.79
C ASP A 5 -14.57 -0.44 -16.33
N TYR A 6 -15.36 0.09 -15.38
CA TYR A 6 -15.23 -0.17 -13.95
C TYR A 6 -15.56 -1.61 -13.56
N LYS A 7 -16.65 -2.16 -14.09
CA LYS A 7 -16.99 -3.57 -13.89
C LYS A 7 -15.88 -4.49 -14.39
N LYS A 8 -15.37 -4.23 -15.59
CA LYS A 8 -14.29 -5.01 -16.18
C LYS A 8 -13.04 -4.94 -15.32
N ALA A 9 -12.65 -3.74 -14.87
CA ALA A 9 -11.50 -3.55 -14.00
C ALA A 9 -11.64 -4.38 -12.71
N ILE A 10 -12.75 -4.22 -11.97
CA ILE A 10 -12.97 -4.91 -10.69
C ILE A 10 -12.98 -6.44 -10.88
N ALA A 11 -13.65 -6.95 -11.93
CA ALA A 11 -13.67 -8.38 -12.23
C ALA A 11 -12.27 -8.92 -12.60
N SER A 12 -11.49 -8.15 -13.36
CA SER A 12 -10.11 -8.49 -13.72
C SER A 12 -9.21 -8.59 -12.49
N LEU A 13 -9.35 -7.70 -11.49
CA LEU A 13 -8.59 -7.77 -10.25
C LEU A 13 -8.90 -9.07 -9.49
N ALA A 14 -10.18 -9.41 -9.30
CA ALA A 14 -10.56 -10.67 -8.67
C ALA A 14 -9.97 -11.88 -9.42
N PHE A 15 -9.95 -11.82 -10.75
CA PHE A 15 -9.35 -12.86 -11.58
C PHE A 15 -7.82 -12.97 -11.43
N ILE A 16 -7.10 -11.84 -11.30
CA ILE A 16 -5.65 -11.83 -11.02
C ILE A 16 -5.35 -12.59 -9.72
N LYS A 17 -6.16 -12.40 -8.67
CA LYS A 17 -6.00 -13.15 -7.42
C LYS A 17 -6.22 -14.65 -7.62
N VAL A 18 -7.25 -15.06 -8.38
CA VAL A 18 -7.48 -16.48 -8.69
C VAL A 18 -6.30 -17.12 -9.43
N ASN A 19 -5.70 -16.38 -10.37
CA ASN A 19 -4.49 -16.83 -11.05
C ASN A 19 -3.31 -16.99 -10.08
N TRP A 20 -3.18 -16.09 -9.11
CA TRP A 20 -2.14 -16.18 -8.10
C TRP A 20 -2.27 -17.43 -7.24
N ASP A 21 -3.47 -17.76 -6.79
CA ASP A 21 -3.73 -18.96 -6.00
C ASP A 21 -3.37 -20.25 -6.75
N ARG A 22 -3.52 -20.25 -8.09
CA ARG A 22 -3.22 -21.40 -8.97
C ARG A 22 -1.76 -21.49 -9.38
N TYR A 23 -1.13 -20.39 -9.75
CA TYR A 23 0.18 -20.39 -10.41
C TYR A 23 1.35 -19.96 -9.50
N ARG A 24 1.11 -19.36 -8.31
CA ARG A 24 2.00 -19.13 -7.14
C ARG A 24 3.49 -18.76 -7.32
N TYR A 25 4.00 -18.44 -8.51
CA TYR A 25 5.45 -18.36 -8.74
C TYR A 25 5.98 -17.04 -9.30
N ASP A 26 5.22 -16.30 -10.10
CA ASP A 26 5.69 -15.04 -10.69
C ASP A 26 4.54 -14.09 -11.01
N TYR A 27 4.66 -12.84 -10.58
CA TYR A 27 3.60 -11.82 -10.74
C TYR A 27 3.41 -11.39 -12.21
N ILE A 28 4.42 -11.52 -13.08
CA ILE A 28 4.27 -11.29 -14.52
C ILE A 28 3.43 -12.42 -15.14
N ASP A 29 3.56 -13.65 -14.62
CA ASP A 29 2.82 -14.81 -15.14
C ASP A 29 1.29 -14.67 -14.93
N LEU A 30 0.86 -13.82 -13.99
CA LEU A 30 -0.55 -13.51 -13.73
C LEU A 30 -1.27 -12.87 -14.92
N PHE A 31 -0.51 -12.21 -15.80
CA PHE A 31 -1.03 -11.52 -16.97
C PHE A 31 -1.02 -12.40 -18.23
N LEU A 32 -0.44 -13.60 -18.19
CA LEU A 32 -0.41 -14.50 -19.35
C LEU A 32 -1.80 -14.94 -19.80
N PRO A 33 -2.73 -15.31 -18.89
CA PRO A 33 -4.12 -15.57 -19.28
C PRO A 33 -4.79 -14.38 -19.95
N PHE A 34 -4.48 -13.14 -19.54
CA PHE A 34 -5.03 -11.93 -20.16
C PHE A 34 -4.54 -11.74 -21.59
N ILE A 35 -3.24 -11.93 -21.84
CA ILE A 35 -2.72 -11.90 -23.21
C ILE A 35 -3.30 -13.01 -24.07
N ALA A 36 -3.38 -14.24 -23.54
CA ALA A 36 -3.97 -15.36 -24.25
C ALA A 36 -5.42 -15.09 -24.66
N THR A 37 -6.27 -14.71 -23.69
CA THR A 37 -7.67 -14.35 -23.93
C THR A 37 -7.82 -13.20 -24.93
N LEU A 38 -6.97 -12.17 -24.84
CA LEU A 38 -7.01 -11.04 -25.78
C LEU A 38 -6.69 -11.48 -27.21
N PHE A 39 -5.67 -12.33 -27.41
CA PHE A 39 -5.34 -12.88 -28.72
C PHE A 39 -6.46 -13.76 -29.29
N VAL A 40 -7.09 -14.59 -28.46
CA VAL A 40 -8.23 -15.44 -28.86
C VAL A 40 -9.43 -14.57 -29.25
N LYS A 41 -9.84 -13.63 -28.41
CA LYS A 41 -11.05 -12.81 -28.64
C LYS A 41 -10.91 -11.87 -29.83
N ASN A 42 -9.76 -11.20 -29.97
CA ASN A 42 -9.52 -10.28 -31.07
C ASN A 42 -9.01 -10.98 -32.33
N LYS A 43 -8.80 -12.30 -32.28
CA LYS A 43 -8.31 -13.13 -33.39
C LYS A 43 -7.04 -12.57 -34.04
N TYR A 44 -6.07 -12.14 -33.22
CA TYR A 44 -4.81 -11.63 -33.76
C TYR A 44 -4.04 -12.77 -34.45
N GLU A 45 -3.74 -12.59 -35.74
CA GLU A 45 -2.79 -13.46 -36.44
C GLU A 45 -1.36 -13.18 -35.98
N PHE A 46 -1.03 -11.91 -35.74
CA PHE A 46 0.20 -11.45 -35.12
C PHE A 46 0.04 -10.05 -34.53
N VAL A 47 1.01 -9.65 -33.71
CA VAL A 47 1.19 -8.25 -33.25
C VAL A 47 2.61 -7.82 -33.57
N GLU A 48 2.81 -6.72 -34.28
CA GLU A 48 4.15 -6.19 -34.55
C GLU A 48 4.70 -5.50 -33.28
N GLU A 49 5.99 -5.68 -33.01
CA GLU A 49 6.72 -5.01 -31.93
C GLU A 49 7.12 -3.58 -32.34
N LEU A 50 6.14 -2.85 -32.89
CA LEU A 50 6.28 -1.45 -33.26
C LEU A 50 5.54 -0.57 -32.24
N PRO A 51 6.03 0.66 -31.97
CA PRO A 51 5.44 1.53 -30.96
C PRO A 51 3.91 1.69 -31.05
N ASP A 52 3.37 1.88 -32.25
CA ASP A 52 1.94 2.14 -32.43
C ASP A 52 1.09 0.86 -32.34
N GLU A 53 1.62 -0.29 -32.77
CA GLU A 53 0.95 -1.59 -32.66
C GLU A 53 0.87 -2.05 -31.21
N ILE A 54 1.92 -1.83 -30.42
CA ILE A 54 1.89 -2.12 -28.98
C ILE A 54 0.96 -1.15 -28.25
N LYS A 55 0.93 0.14 -28.62
CA LYS A 55 -0.08 1.08 -28.09
C LYS A 55 -1.50 0.62 -28.41
N ARG A 56 -1.76 0.14 -29.63
CA ARG A 56 -3.05 -0.46 -30.00
C ARG A 56 -3.38 -1.64 -29.09
N LEU A 57 -2.44 -2.56 -28.88
CA LEU A 57 -2.60 -3.69 -27.97
C LEU A 57 -2.92 -3.24 -26.53
N THR A 58 -2.25 -2.20 -26.01
CA THR A 58 -2.55 -1.67 -24.66
C THR A 58 -3.96 -1.08 -24.57
N LYS A 59 -4.45 -0.44 -25.64
CA LYS A 59 -5.83 0.06 -25.72
C LYS A 59 -6.84 -1.08 -25.79
N ASP A 60 -6.56 -2.09 -26.58
CA ASP A 60 -7.42 -3.27 -26.71
C ASP A 60 -7.48 -4.04 -25.38
N PHE A 61 -6.35 -4.16 -24.69
CA PHE A 61 -6.27 -4.70 -23.33
C PHE A 61 -7.13 -3.91 -22.34
N LYS A 62 -7.01 -2.58 -22.33
CA LYS A 62 -7.86 -1.71 -21.49
C LYS A 62 -9.34 -1.89 -21.80
N ASN A 63 -9.71 -1.89 -23.08
CA ASN A 63 -11.11 -2.03 -23.49
C ASN A 63 -11.69 -3.39 -23.08
N GLU A 64 -10.90 -4.45 -23.12
CA GLU A 64 -11.35 -5.80 -22.78
C GLU A 64 -11.41 -6.02 -21.26
N PHE A 65 -10.40 -5.54 -20.52
CA PHE A 65 -10.21 -5.91 -19.11
C PHE A 65 -10.36 -4.74 -18.12
N GLY A 66 -10.51 -3.50 -18.59
CA GLY A 66 -10.63 -2.30 -17.76
C GLY A 66 -9.34 -1.88 -17.04
N LEU A 67 -8.22 -2.58 -17.27
CA LEU A 67 -6.93 -2.30 -16.63
C LEU A 67 -5.98 -1.57 -17.59
N GLU A 68 -5.29 -0.56 -17.09
CA GLU A 68 -4.35 0.27 -17.85
C GLU A 68 -2.91 -0.24 -17.69
N ILE A 69 -2.38 -0.86 -18.74
CA ILE A 69 -1.00 -1.36 -18.77
C ILE A 69 -0.18 -0.52 -19.75
N PRO A 70 0.81 0.25 -19.29
CA PRO A 70 1.67 1.05 -20.16
C PRO A 70 2.53 0.21 -21.10
N TYR A 71 3.13 0.88 -22.10
CA TYR A 71 3.95 0.27 -23.14
C TYR A 71 5.03 -0.69 -22.61
N HIS A 72 5.89 -0.24 -21.68
CA HIS A 72 7.02 -1.05 -21.20
C HIS A 72 6.59 -2.29 -20.38
N PRO A 73 5.64 -2.18 -19.42
CA PRO A 73 5.03 -3.34 -18.79
C PRO A 73 4.40 -4.31 -19.80
N MET A 74 3.70 -3.82 -20.84
CA MET A 74 3.12 -4.68 -21.88
C MET A 74 4.19 -5.48 -22.65
N ILE A 75 5.29 -4.83 -23.04
CA ILE A 75 6.45 -5.51 -23.65
C ILE A 75 7.01 -6.59 -22.72
N THR A 76 7.07 -6.31 -21.41
CA THR A 76 7.54 -7.28 -20.40
C THR A 76 6.65 -8.52 -20.34
N ILE A 77 5.33 -8.32 -20.37
CA ILE A 77 4.34 -9.41 -20.40
C ILE A 77 4.45 -10.20 -21.71
N LEU A 78 4.56 -9.55 -22.87
CA LEU A 78 4.73 -10.24 -24.17
C LEU A 78 6.03 -11.06 -24.20
N ASN A 79 7.13 -10.50 -23.73
CA ASN A 79 8.39 -11.24 -23.62
C ASN A 79 8.26 -12.44 -22.69
N ARG A 80 7.45 -12.33 -21.64
CA ARG A 80 7.15 -13.46 -20.75
C ARG A 80 6.29 -14.52 -21.44
N ALA A 81 5.24 -14.12 -22.14
CA ALA A 81 4.39 -15.01 -22.92
C ALA A 81 5.21 -15.79 -23.95
N ARG A 82 6.19 -15.13 -24.58
CA ARG A 82 7.16 -15.77 -25.47
C ARG A 82 8.00 -16.82 -24.76
N LYS A 83 8.60 -16.48 -23.61
CA LYS A 83 9.40 -17.43 -22.82
C LYS A 83 8.59 -18.65 -22.35
N ARG A 84 7.29 -18.47 -22.07
CA ARG A 84 6.37 -19.55 -21.68
C ARG A 84 5.78 -20.32 -22.87
N GLY A 85 6.09 -19.89 -24.10
CA GLY A 85 5.68 -20.53 -25.34
C GLY A 85 4.25 -20.25 -25.76
N LEU A 86 3.56 -19.25 -25.19
CA LEU A 86 2.21 -18.85 -25.61
C LEU A 86 2.25 -18.18 -26.99
N ILE A 87 3.30 -17.38 -27.22
CA ILE A 87 3.55 -16.68 -28.48
C ILE A 87 4.97 -16.96 -28.97
N LYS A 88 5.21 -16.85 -30.27
CA LYS A 88 6.54 -16.91 -30.89
C LYS A 88 6.91 -15.53 -31.45
N LYS A 89 8.20 -15.21 -31.48
CA LYS A 89 8.69 -13.97 -32.07
C LYS A 89 9.50 -14.25 -33.32
N GLU A 90 9.04 -13.76 -34.46
CA GLU A 90 9.71 -13.87 -35.76
C GLU A 90 9.67 -12.51 -36.45
N GLN A 91 10.81 -12.01 -36.93
CA GLN A 91 10.89 -10.73 -37.66
C GLN A 91 10.18 -9.54 -36.96
N GLN A 92 10.40 -9.38 -35.64
CA GLN A 92 9.71 -8.37 -34.80
C GLN A 92 8.19 -8.51 -34.71
N LYS A 93 7.62 -9.67 -35.03
CA LYS A 93 6.20 -9.97 -34.88
C LYS A 93 5.99 -11.05 -33.84
N PHE A 94 4.96 -10.89 -33.03
CA PHE A 94 4.49 -11.88 -32.06
C PHE A 94 3.33 -12.67 -32.64
N PHE A 95 3.54 -13.96 -32.89
CA PHE A 95 2.53 -14.89 -33.40
C PHE A 95 1.97 -15.74 -32.26
N PRO A 96 0.65 -15.93 -32.15
CA PRO A 96 0.09 -16.89 -31.20
C PRO A 96 0.53 -18.31 -31.54
N THR A 97 0.51 -19.18 -30.53
CA THR A 97 0.62 -20.63 -30.68
C THR A 97 -0.64 -21.29 -30.15
N GLU A 98 -0.84 -22.58 -30.42
CA GLU A 98 -1.96 -23.35 -29.85
C GLU A 98 -2.05 -23.28 -28.32
N LYS A 99 -0.92 -23.02 -27.64
CA LYS A 99 -0.87 -22.91 -26.19
C LYS A 99 -1.69 -21.74 -25.63
N ILE A 100 -2.08 -20.74 -26.44
CA ILE A 100 -2.96 -19.66 -25.97
C ILE A 100 -4.32 -20.20 -25.51
N TYR A 101 -4.85 -21.24 -26.14
CA TYR A 101 -6.17 -21.79 -25.80
C TYR A 101 -6.17 -22.48 -24.43
N GLU A 102 -5.01 -22.95 -23.95
CA GLU A 102 -4.87 -23.50 -22.60
C GLU A 102 -4.95 -22.41 -21.51
N TYR A 103 -4.58 -21.18 -21.87
CA TYR A 103 -4.52 -20.03 -20.98
C TYR A 103 -5.75 -19.12 -21.06
N ASP A 104 -6.56 -19.24 -22.13
CA ASP A 104 -7.83 -18.53 -22.25
C ASP A 104 -8.73 -18.81 -21.05
N PHE A 105 -9.30 -17.74 -20.51
CA PHE A 105 -10.16 -17.80 -19.34
C PHE A 105 -11.57 -17.29 -19.59
N THR A 106 -11.97 -17.11 -20.84
CA THR A 106 -13.31 -16.63 -21.20
C THR A 106 -14.43 -17.35 -20.42
N ASP A 107 -14.34 -18.67 -20.28
CA ASP A 107 -15.33 -19.47 -19.51
C ASP A 107 -15.25 -19.27 -17.99
N LYS A 108 -14.04 -19.01 -17.45
CA LYS A 108 -13.79 -18.79 -16.02
C LYS A 108 -14.13 -17.36 -15.57
N ALA A 109 -14.16 -16.41 -16.50
CA ALA A 109 -14.48 -15.01 -16.22
C ALA A 109 -15.90 -14.84 -15.65
N GLN A 110 -16.84 -15.70 -16.06
CA GLN A 110 -18.24 -15.59 -15.64
C GLN A 110 -18.44 -15.75 -14.13
N GLU A 111 -17.64 -16.58 -13.47
CA GLU A 111 -17.72 -16.76 -12.01
C GLU A 111 -17.29 -15.48 -11.26
N GLN A 112 -16.21 -14.84 -11.71
CA GLN A 112 -15.74 -13.59 -11.11
C GLN A 112 -16.74 -12.46 -11.32
N SER A 113 -17.36 -12.39 -12.50
CA SER A 113 -18.45 -11.46 -12.76
C SER A 113 -19.61 -11.66 -11.78
N ARG A 114 -19.99 -12.90 -11.43
CA ARG A 114 -21.06 -13.15 -10.44
C ARG A 114 -20.68 -12.69 -9.03
N LYS A 115 -19.44 -12.91 -8.59
CA LYS A 115 -18.96 -12.42 -7.29
C LYS A 115 -18.98 -10.89 -7.23
N TYR A 116 -18.55 -10.26 -8.32
CA TYR A 116 -18.63 -8.82 -8.50
C TYR A 116 -20.08 -8.29 -8.37
N GLU A 117 -21.04 -8.88 -9.08
CA GLU A 117 -22.46 -8.48 -9.01
C GLU A 117 -22.97 -8.51 -7.56
N LYS A 118 -22.64 -9.57 -6.80
CA LYS A 118 -23.03 -9.69 -5.39
C LYS A 118 -22.49 -8.56 -4.51
N ILE A 119 -21.24 -8.14 -4.70
CA ILE A 119 -20.64 -7.05 -3.91
C ILE A 119 -21.38 -5.73 -4.19
N ILE A 120 -21.61 -5.43 -5.46
CA ILE A 120 -22.27 -4.18 -5.88
C ILE A 120 -23.71 -4.13 -5.36
N ASP A 121 -24.49 -5.19 -5.55
CA ASP A 121 -25.87 -5.26 -5.08
C ASP A 121 -25.93 -5.14 -3.55
N PHE A 122 -25.00 -5.78 -2.84
CA PHE A 122 -24.94 -5.69 -1.38
C PHE A 122 -24.57 -4.28 -0.89
N LEU A 123 -23.64 -3.60 -1.56
CA LEU A 123 -23.25 -2.22 -1.25
C LEU A 123 -24.42 -1.25 -1.46
N ILE A 124 -25.12 -1.36 -2.59
CA ILE A 124 -26.30 -0.53 -2.88
C ILE A 124 -27.38 -0.74 -1.82
N LYS A 125 -27.68 -2.00 -1.49
CA LYS A 125 -28.66 -2.35 -0.45
C LYS A 125 -28.25 -1.81 0.92
N PHE A 126 -26.99 -2.01 1.31
CA PHE A 126 -26.45 -1.51 2.59
C PHE A 126 -26.57 0.01 2.71
N SER A 127 -26.22 0.74 1.66
CA SER A 127 -26.34 2.21 1.60
C SER A 127 -27.77 2.68 1.84
N GLN A 128 -28.74 2.03 1.20
CA GLN A 128 -30.16 2.35 1.37
C GLN A 128 -30.68 1.97 2.76
N GLU A 129 -30.37 0.78 3.27
CA GLU A 129 -30.94 0.27 4.52
C GLU A 129 -30.33 0.89 5.77
N LYS A 130 -29.02 1.20 5.76
CA LYS A 130 -28.31 1.72 6.95
C LYS A 130 -28.16 3.23 6.97
N TYR A 131 -28.12 3.86 5.80
CA TYR A 131 -27.85 5.30 5.66
C TYR A 131 -28.96 6.05 4.92
N ASN A 132 -30.05 5.37 4.51
CA ASN A 132 -31.12 5.94 3.70
C ASN A 132 -30.61 6.67 2.44
N LYS A 133 -29.49 6.18 1.90
CA LYS A 133 -28.79 6.79 0.77
C LYS A 133 -28.90 5.88 -0.44
N LYS A 134 -29.70 6.30 -1.42
CA LYS A 134 -29.78 5.62 -2.71
C LYS A 134 -28.57 5.98 -3.56
N ILE A 135 -27.66 5.03 -3.72
CA ILE A 135 -26.56 5.11 -4.66
C ILE A 135 -26.88 4.25 -5.88
N ASP A 136 -26.42 4.67 -7.05
CA ASP A 136 -26.52 3.86 -8.26
C ASP A 136 -25.31 2.94 -8.40
N ARG A 137 -25.37 2.07 -9.41
CA ARG A 137 -24.32 1.09 -9.70
C ARG A 137 -22.97 1.74 -9.96
N LYS A 138 -22.97 2.82 -10.75
CA LYS A 138 -21.76 3.55 -11.11
C LYS A 138 -21.09 4.15 -9.87
N THR A 139 -21.87 4.75 -8.97
CA THR A 139 -21.38 5.32 -7.71
C THR A 139 -20.76 4.24 -6.82
N ALA A 140 -21.37 3.06 -6.75
CA ALA A 140 -20.84 1.92 -6.01
C ALA A 140 -19.50 1.41 -6.59
N GLU A 141 -19.43 1.30 -7.92
CA GLU A 141 -18.21 0.95 -8.68
C GLU A 141 -17.09 1.97 -8.46
N GLU A 142 -17.41 3.26 -8.60
CA GLU A 142 -16.48 4.37 -8.34
C GLU A 142 -15.97 4.32 -6.91
N ALA A 143 -16.83 4.10 -5.90
CA ALA A 143 -16.41 4.06 -4.50
C ALA A 143 -15.39 2.95 -4.22
N ILE A 144 -15.55 1.78 -4.83
CA ILE A 144 -14.56 0.68 -4.73
C ILE A 144 -13.25 1.08 -5.39
N LEU A 145 -13.29 1.60 -6.62
CA LEU A 145 -12.09 1.94 -7.38
C LEU A 145 -11.33 3.12 -6.76
N ASP A 146 -12.02 4.15 -6.31
CA ASP A 146 -11.45 5.29 -5.60
C ASP A 146 -10.79 4.84 -4.30
N TYR A 147 -11.46 3.97 -3.54
CA TYR A 147 -10.88 3.37 -2.35
C TYR A 147 -9.57 2.62 -2.64
N LEU A 148 -9.56 1.76 -3.67
CA LEU A 148 -8.34 1.06 -4.09
C LEU A 148 -7.24 2.02 -4.54
N LYS A 149 -7.58 3.05 -5.33
CA LYS A 149 -6.64 4.08 -5.80
C LYS A 149 -6.01 4.90 -4.68
N HIS A 150 -6.77 5.23 -3.63
CA HIS A 150 -6.20 5.91 -2.46
C HIS A 150 -5.07 5.08 -1.83
N HIS A 151 -5.18 3.75 -1.88
CA HIS A 151 -4.17 2.84 -1.38
C HIS A 151 -3.02 2.55 -2.36
N ASP A 152 -3.08 3.00 -3.62
CA ASP A 152 -1.94 2.89 -4.55
C ASP A 152 -0.67 3.50 -3.93
N LEU A 153 -0.81 4.64 -3.27
CA LEU A 153 0.30 5.35 -2.64
C LEU A 153 0.86 4.63 -1.40
N ASP A 154 0.04 3.81 -0.75
CA ASP A 154 0.43 3.00 0.40
C ASP A 154 1.21 1.75 -0.03
N ILE A 155 0.83 1.19 -1.19
CA ILE A 155 1.28 -0.10 -1.69
C ILE A 155 2.50 0.07 -2.62
N LEU A 156 2.57 1.20 -3.33
CA LEU A 156 3.63 1.51 -4.27
C LEU A 156 4.72 2.35 -3.62
N PHE A 157 5.88 2.47 -4.28
CA PHE A 157 6.83 3.53 -3.91
C PHE A 157 6.13 4.88 -4.09
N ALA A 158 5.75 5.51 -2.98
CA ALA A 158 4.96 6.74 -2.90
C ALA A 158 5.28 7.70 -4.05
N GLY A 159 4.31 8.22 -4.82
CA GLY A 159 4.58 9.19 -5.89
C GLY A 159 5.03 8.63 -7.25
N TYR A 160 4.98 7.32 -7.50
CA TYR A 160 4.71 6.88 -8.88
C TYR A 160 3.19 6.94 -9.09
N ARG A 161 2.73 7.87 -9.94
CA ARG A 161 1.30 8.18 -10.12
C ARG A 161 0.60 7.27 -11.13
N ASN A 162 1.28 6.24 -11.64
CA ASN A 162 0.66 5.32 -12.60
C ASN A 162 -0.11 4.26 -11.80
N SER A 163 -1.42 4.24 -12.00
CA SER A 163 -2.31 3.21 -11.50
C SER A 163 -2.71 2.28 -12.64
N VAL A 164 -2.94 1.01 -12.35
CA VAL A 164 -3.58 0.09 -13.32
C VAL A 164 -5.08 0.36 -13.43
N LEU A 165 -5.65 1.14 -12.52
CA LEU A 165 -7.08 1.38 -12.45
C LEU A 165 -7.50 2.60 -13.31
N PRO A 166 -8.68 2.54 -13.95
CA PRO A 166 -9.19 3.62 -14.77
C PRO A 166 -9.51 4.86 -13.92
N GLU A 167 -9.49 6.04 -14.53
CA GLU A 167 -9.89 7.28 -13.85
C GLU A 167 -11.33 7.23 -13.32
N VAL A 168 -11.48 7.65 -12.06
CA VAL A 168 -12.76 7.70 -11.35
C VAL A 168 -13.21 9.15 -11.23
N GLY A 169 -14.52 9.37 -11.31
CA GLY A 169 -15.10 10.68 -11.01
C GLY A 169 -14.83 11.09 -9.56
N LYS A 170 -14.96 12.39 -9.27
CA LYS A 170 -14.86 12.88 -7.88
C LYS A 170 -16.03 12.33 -7.05
N ILE A 171 -15.70 11.55 -6.04
CA ILE A 171 -16.68 10.95 -5.12
C ILE A 171 -16.90 11.88 -3.93
N SER A 172 -18.12 11.92 -3.39
CA SER A 172 -18.39 12.65 -2.16
C SER A 172 -17.77 11.92 -0.95
N ASN A 173 -17.26 12.70 0.01
CA ASN A 173 -16.76 12.16 1.28
C ASN A 173 -17.82 11.31 2.01
N GLU A 174 -19.11 11.61 1.81
CA GLU A 174 -20.24 10.83 2.33
C GLU A 174 -20.27 9.42 1.73
N ASN A 175 -20.14 9.28 0.41
CA ASN A 175 -20.17 7.97 -0.25
C ASN A 175 -18.93 7.13 0.11
N ILE A 176 -17.76 7.76 0.22
CA ILE A 176 -16.54 7.10 0.72
C ILE A 176 -16.75 6.62 2.15
N PHE A 177 -17.32 7.45 3.02
CA PHE A 177 -17.64 7.07 4.39
C PHE A 177 -18.59 5.87 4.46
N ILE A 178 -19.66 5.87 3.65
CA ILE A 178 -20.60 4.75 3.56
C ILE A 178 -19.88 3.49 3.07
N PHE A 179 -19.00 3.60 2.08
CA PHE A 179 -18.20 2.48 1.60
C PHE A 179 -17.27 1.90 2.68
N CYS A 180 -16.55 2.75 3.43
CA CYS A 180 -15.74 2.29 4.55
C CYS A 180 -16.60 1.56 5.61
N LYS A 181 -17.80 2.05 5.88
CA LYS A 181 -18.75 1.41 6.81
C LYS A 181 -19.30 0.10 6.26
N PHE A 182 -19.48 -0.01 4.96
CA PHE A 182 -19.82 -1.25 4.28
C PHE A 182 -18.72 -2.31 4.42
N VAL A 183 -17.45 -1.94 4.23
CA VAL A 183 -16.31 -2.86 4.40
C VAL A 183 -16.25 -3.33 5.86
N GLU A 184 -16.39 -2.42 6.83
CA GLU A 184 -16.44 -2.74 8.25
C GLU A 184 -17.60 -3.71 8.58
N HIS A 185 -18.78 -3.45 8.03
CA HIS A 185 -19.95 -4.30 8.22
C HIS A 185 -19.73 -5.69 7.62
N SER A 186 -19.24 -5.75 6.38
CA SER A 186 -18.98 -7.00 5.67
C SER A 186 -17.97 -7.87 6.43
N TYR A 187 -16.90 -7.27 6.94
CA TYR A 187 -15.93 -7.96 7.80
C TYR A 187 -16.58 -8.61 9.03
N LYS A 188 -17.50 -7.89 9.70
CA LYS A 188 -18.11 -8.34 10.95
C LYS A 188 -19.29 -9.29 10.78
N LYS A 189 -20.01 -9.21 9.66
CA LYS A 189 -21.34 -9.83 9.48
C LYS A 189 -21.50 -10.65 8.21
N GLU A 190 -20.71 -10.40 7.16
CA GLU A 190 -20.85 -11.05 5.85
C GLU A 190 -19.50 -11.58 5.33
N PRO A 191 -18.99 -12.70 5.88
CA PRO A 191 -17.66 -13.22 5.57
C PRO A 191 -17.43 -13.51 4.09
N GLU A 192 -18.44 -14.00 3.35
CA GLU A 192 -18.32 -14.30 1.92
C GLU A 192 -18.16 -13.04 1.07
N ILE A 193 -18.92 -11.99 1.36
CA ILE A 193 -18.80 -10.69 0.68
C ILE A 193 -17.45 -10.08 0.99
N PHE A 194 -17.04 -10.10 2.26
CA PHE A 194 -15.74 -9.60 2.67
C PHE A 194 -14.59 -10.36 1.98
N SER A 195 -14.68 -11.70 1.89
CA SER A 195 -13.69 -12.50 1.18
C SER A 195 -13.63 -12.17 -0.31
N SER A 196 -14.77 -11.88 -0.94
CA SER A 196 -14.81 -11.53 -2.37
C SER A 196 -14.22 -10.12 -2.60
N PHE A 197 -14.49 -9.17 -1.70
CA PHE A 197 -13.84 -7.86 -1.70
C PHE A 197 -12.32 -7.98 -1.49
N LEU A 198 -11.91 -8.86 -0.57
CA LEU A 198 -10.51 -9.15 -0.31
C LEU A 198 -9.78 -9.71 -1.55
N ASP A 199 -10.45 -10.56 -2.34
CA ASP A 199 -9.89 -11.06 -3.60
C ASP A 199 -9.60 -9.90 -4.58
N ILE A 200 -10.50 -8.91 -4.67
CA ILE A 200 -10.31 -7.70 -5.51
C ILE A 200 -9.12 -6.89 -5.01
N VAL A 201 -9.04 -6.67 -3.70
CA VAL A 201 -7.97 -5.92 -3.05
C VAL A 201 -6.59 -6.56 -3.28
N ILE A 202 -6.49 -7.88 -3.12
CA ILE A 202 -5.24 -8.60 -3.39
C ILE A 202 -4.90 -8.56 -4.87
N GLY A 203 -5.92 -8.71 -5.73
CA GLY A 203 -5.80 -8.54 -7.16
C GLY A 203 -5.24 -7.17 -7.55
N HIS A 204 -5.70 -6.12 -6.88
CA HIS A 204 -5.21 -4.74 -7.05
C HIS A 204 -3.73 -4.61 -6.72
N ILE A 205 -3.31 -5.11 -5.56
CA ILE A 205 -1.89 -5.12 -5.17
C ILE A 205 -1.04 -5.83 -6.23
N LEU A 206 -1.43 -7.04 -6.60
CA LEU A 206 -0.71 -7.86 -7.58
C LEU A 206 -0.66 -7.20 -8.96
N ALA A 207 -1.76 -6.56 -9.36
CA ALA A 207 -1.84 -5.84 -10.62
C ALA A 207 -0.86 -4.67 -10.63
N ASN A 208 -0.80 -3.89 -9.56
CA ASN A 208 0.11 -2.75 -9.44
C ASN A 208 1.59 -3.13 -9.43
N VAL A 209 1.95 -4.33 -8.95
CA VAL A 209 3.34 -4.83 -9.00
C VAL A 209 3.88 -4.89 -10.44
N ILE A 210 3.03 -5.09 -11.45
CA ILE A 210 3.49 -5.16 -12.86
C ILE A 210 4.04 -3.82 -13.37
N LEU A 211 3.49 -2.71 -12.88
CA LEU A 211 3.87 -1.36 -13.30
C LEU A 211 5.29 -1.00 -12.90
N TYR A 212 5.80 -1.66 -11.87
CA TYR A 212 7.10 -1.40 -11.27
C TYR A 212 7.91 -2.69 -11.17
N SER A 213 7.71 -3.62 -12.11
CA SER A 213 8.25 -4.99 -12.01
C SER A 213 9.78 -5.02 -11.85
N ASP A 214 10.51 -4.08 -12.44
CA ASP A 214 11.97 -3.99 -12.33
C ASP A 214 12.40 -3.36 -10.99
N GLU A 215 11.76 -2.28 -10.57
CA GLU A 215 11.96 -1.60 -9.29
C GLU A 215 11.59 -2.51 -8.10
N PHE A 216 10.48 -3.22 -8.25
CA PHE A 216 9.98 -4.17 -7.28
C PHE A 216 10.92 -5.38 -7.19
N ASN A 217 11.45 -5.90 -8.30
CA ASN A 217 12.48 -6.93 -8.28
C ASN A 217 13.74 -6.47 -7.52
N ASN A 218 14.16 -5.22 -7.72
CA ASN A 218 15.27 -4.63 -7.00
C ASN A 218 15.01 -4.56 -5.48
N PHE A 219 13.76 -4.52 -5.03
CA PHE A 219 13.43 -4.54 -3.61
C PHE A 219 13.13 -5.95 -3.06
N ALA A 220 12.43 -6.78 -3.82
CA ALA A 220 11.92 -8.08 -3.40
C ALA A 220 12.94 -9.22 -3.53
N SER A 221 13.82 -9.17 -4.53
CA SER A 221 14.79 -10.25 -4.78
C SER A 221 15.96 -10.30 -3.77
N PRO A 222 16.58 -9.18 -3.36
CA PRO A 222 17.72 -9.24 -2.44
C PRO A 222 17.31 -9.71 -1.03
N LYS A 223 18.16 -10.46 -0.32
CA LYS A 223 17.93 -10.77 1.10
C LYS A 223 17.85 -9.46 1.92
N LEU A 224 16.86 -9.33 2.82
CA LEU A 224 16.72 -8.16 3.70
C LEU A 224 17.68 -8.19 4.90
N ARG A 225 18.49 -9.24 5.02
CA ARG A 225 19.45 -9.41 6.10
C ARG A 225 20.30 -8.16 6.29
N ASN A 226 20.38 -7.67 7.53
CA ASN A 226 21.10 -6.45 7.94
C ASN A 226 20.53 -5.12 7.41
N LEU A 227 19.30 -5.12 6.88
CA LEU A 227 18.56 -3.89 6.67
C LEU A 227 18.20 -3.30 8.04
N ASN A 228 18.37 -2.00 8.21
CA ASN A 228 18.05 -1.27 9.43
C ASN A 228 16.79 -0.43 9.19
N LEU A 229 15.70 -0.79 9.85
CA LEU A 229 14.43 -0.05 9.78
C LEU A 229 14.26 0.81 11.02
N TYR A 230 13.89 2.08 10.80
CA TYR A 230 13.61 3.05 11.83
C TYR A 230 12.12 3.31 11.88
N LEU A 231 11.49 3.00 13.00
CA LEU A 231 10.03 2.97 13.12
C LEU A 231 9.50 4.29 13.68
N ASP A 232 8.45 4.81 13.05
CA ASP A 232 7.73 6.01 13.49
C ASP A 232 6.83 5.74 14.72
N THR A 233 6.41 6.80 15.41
CA THR A 233 5.62 6.78 16.65
C THR A 233 4.33 5.96 16.51
N ARG A 234 3.56 6.16 15.43
CA ARG A 234 2.28 5.45 15.24
C ARG A 234 2.48 3.95 14.95
N PHE A 235 3.58 3.56 14.31
CA PHE A 235 3.96 2.16 14.15
C PHE A 235 4.14 1.48 15.51
N ILE A 236 4.83 2.17 16.43
CA ILE A 236 5.04 1.67 17.79
C ILE A 236 3.73 1.59 18.57
N PHE A 237 2.85 2.58 18.48
CA PHE A 237 1.53 2.50 19.13
C PHE A 237 0.69 1.32 18.67
N ARG A 238 0.67 1.03 17.36
CA ARG A 238 -0.02 -0.14 16.81
C ARG A 238 0.56 -1.45 17.33
N LEU A 239 1.90 -1.59 17.40
CA LEU A 239 2.56 -2.74 18.05
C LEU A 239 2.24 -2.90 19.54
N LEU A 240 2.11 -1.78 20.23
CA LEU A 240 1.81 -1.73 21.65
C LEU A 240 0.32 -1.99 21.96
N GLY A 241 -0.54 -1.99 20.94
CA GLY A 241 -1.98 -2.22 21.06
C GLY A 241 -2.79 -0.97 21.38
N ILE A 242 -2.24 0.21 21.10
CA ILE A 242 -2.88 1.52 21.32
C ILE A 242 -3.55 1.94 20.01
N GLU A 243 -4.61 1.23 19.60
CA GLU A 243 -5.54 1.59 18.52
C GLU A 243 -6.67 0.54 18.45
N GLU A 244 -6.40 -0.67 17.94
CA GLU A 244 -7.32 -1.81 17.99
C GLU A 244 -6.55 -3.13 18.06
N GLU A 245 -7.15 -4.15 18.68
CA GLU A 245 -6.53 -5.47 18.87
C GLU A 245 -6.19 -6.16 17.54
N VAL A 246 -7.06 -6.01 16.55
CA VAL A 246 -6.86 -6.56 15.21
C VAL A 246 -5.63 -5.95 14.53
N ILE A 247 -5.43 -4.63 14.67
CA ILE A 247 -4.27 -3.92 14.14
C ILE A 247 -3.01 -4.41 14.85
N GLN A 248 -3.05 -4.53 16.18
CA GLN A 248 -1.92 -5.04 16.94
C GLN A 248 -1.50 -6.44 16.48
N SER A 249 -2.46 -7.36 16.30
CA SER A 249 -2.17 -8.70 15.81
C SER A 249 -1.44 -8.66 14.47
N ALA A 250 -1.84 -7.77 13.57
CA ALA A 250 -1.25 -7.66 12.24
C ALA A 250 0.17 -7.06 12.28
N TYR A 251 0.44 -6.11 13.17
CA TYR A 251 1.78 -5.55 13.39
C TYR A 251 2.74 -6.51 14.09
N LEU A 252 2.25 -7.31 15.05
CA LEU A 252 3.05 -8.36 15.69
C LEU A 252 3.48 -9.43 14.69
N GLU A 253 2.63 -9.70 13.70
CA GLU A 253 2.93 -10.62 12.61
C GLU A 253 3.96 -10.05 11.64
N LEU A 254 3.79 -8.79 11.21
CA LEU A 254 4.79 -8.07 10.43
C LEU A 254 6.16 -8.06 11.12
N LEU A 255 6.17 -7.79 12.43
CA LEU A 255 7.38 -7.83 13.26
C LEU A 255 8.05 -9.20 13.25
N LYS A 256 7.26 -10.27 13.32
CA LYS A 256 7.77 -11.64 13.27
C LYS A 256 8.44 -11.92 11.92
N GLU A 257 7.83 -11.53 10.82
CA GLU A 257 8.40 -11.74 9.48
C GLU A 257 9.67 -10.93 9.25
N LEU A 258 9.69 -9.67 9.69
CA LEU A 258 10.90 -8.83 9.64
C LEU A 258 12.07 -9.49 10.40
N LYS A 259 11.80 -10.10 11.55
CA LYS A 259 12.81 -10.86 12.30
C LYS A 259 13.25 -12.14 11.61
N GLU A 260 12.32 -12.88 11.00
CA GLU A 260 12.65 -14.07 10.19
C GLU A 260 13.59 -13.71 9.02
N GLU A 261 13.42 -12.53 8.43
CA GLU A 261 14.30 -11.98 7.39
C GLU A 261 15.59 -11.33 7.92
N GLN A 262 15.85 -11.40 9.23
CA GLN A 262 17.04 -10.83 9.90
C GLN A 262 17.20 -9.31 9.68
N VAL A 263 16.08 -8.59 9.71
CA VAL A 263 16.04 -7.13 9.70
C VAL A 263 16.29 -6.61 11.11
N ASN A 264 17.09 -5.54 11.22
CA ASN A 264 17.33 -4.82 12.46
C ASN A 264 16.30 -3.71 12.63
N LEU A 265 15.74 -3.57 13.83
CA LEU A 265 14.66 -2.64 14.12
C LEU A 265 15.11 -1.61 15.15
N PHE A 266 14.87 -0.34 14.83
CA PHE A 266 15.29 0.80 15.62
C PHE A 266 14.16 1.81 15.76
N ILE A 267 14.27 2.61 16.82
CA ILE A 267 13.62 3.93 16.89
C ILE A 267 14.68 4.95 17.26
N PHE A 268 14.54 6.18 16.74
CA PHE A 268 15.38 7.26 17.20
C PHE A 268 14.97 7.71 18.60
N HIS A 269 15.92 8.22 19.38
CA HIS A 269 15.67 8.70 20.74
C HIS A 269 14.57 9.78 20.76
N HIS A 270 14.55 10.69 19.77
CA HIS A 270 13.50 11.70 19.69
C HIS A 270 12.11 11.13 19.40
N THR A 271 12.01 9.99 18.72
CA THR A 271 10.75 9.24 18.52
C THR A 271 10.32 8.57 19.83
N TYR A 272 11.27 8.03 20.59
CA TYR A 272 10.99 7.49 21.93
C TYR A 272 10.46 8.58 22.89
N ASP A 273 11.07 9.76 22.89
CA ASP A 273 10.61 10.91 23.67
C ASP A 273 9.21 11.37 23.26
N GLU A 274 8.90 11.34 21.96
CA GLU A 274 7.56 11.66 21.44
C GLU A 274 6.53 10.66 21.95
N ILE A 275 6.82 9.35 21.88
CA ILE A 275 5.97 8.29 22.42
C ILE A 275 5.70 8.52 23.91
N LEU A 276 6.75 8.78 24.69
CA LEU A 276 6.61 9.08 26.12
C LEU A 276 5.81 10.35 26.38
N GLY A 277 6.04 11.42 25.61
CA GLY A 277 5.31 12.68 25.72
C GLY A 277 3.81 12.49 25.48
N ILE A 278 3.44 11.74 24.44
CA ILE A 278 2.05 11.41 24.15
C ILE A 278 1.43 10.58 25.28
N LEU A 279 2.12 9.54 25.77
CA LEU A 279 1.61 8.70 26.86
C LEU A 279 1.43 9.48 28.17
N LYS A 280 2.38 10.35 28.53
CA LYS A 280 2.27 11.25 29.69
C LYS A 280 1.12 12.25 29.53
N GLY A 281 0.92 12.77 28.32
CA GLY A 281 -0.25 13.58 27.98
C GLY A 281 -1.55 12.81 28.21
N CYS A 282 -1.63 11.55 27.77
CA CYS A 282 -2.78 10.69 28.04
C CYS A 282 -2.99 10.48 29.55
N GLU A 283 -1.93 10.16 30.29
CA GLU A 283 -1.97 9.98 31.75
C GLU A 283 -2.54 11.20 32.48
N TYR A 284 -2.18 12.40 32.02
CA TYR A 284 -2.68 13.65 32.59
C TYR A 284 -4.15 13.91 32.24
N TRP A 285 -4.55 13.70 30.98
CA TRP A 285 -5.87 14.09 30.49
C TRP A 285 -6.97 13.03 30.70
N ILE A 286 -6.63 11.74 30.89
CA ILE A 286 -7.60 10.63 30.87
C ILE A 286 -8.73 10.76 31.89
N GLU A 287 -8.43 11.27 33.08
CA GLU A 287 -9.37 11.48 34.20
C GLU A 287 -9.62 12.98 34.47
N ASN A 288 -9.05 13.86 33.66
CA ASN A 288 -9.21 15.30 33.82
C ASN A 288 -10.63 15.73 33.41
N PRO A 289 -11.38 16.46 34.26
CA PRO A 289 -12.71 16.97 33.92
C PRO A 289 -12.74 17.90 32.70
N ALA A 290 -11.62 18.56 32.39
CA ALA A 290 -11.46 19.42 31.22
C ALA A 290 -10.99 18.67 29.96
N TYR A 291 -11.10 17.33 29.93
CA TYR A 291 -10.81 16.53 28.75
C TYR A 291 -11.66 16.98 27.54
N ASP A 292 -10.99 17.41 26.48
CA ASP A 292 -11.60 17.76 25.21
C ASP A 292 -11.24 16.71 24.15
N PRO A 293 -12.21 15.88 23.70
CA PRO A 293 -11.97 14.90 22.66
C PRO A 293 -11.44 15.50 21.35
N SER A 294 -11.76 16.75 21.02
CA SER A 294 -11.31 17.36 19.76
C SER A 294 -9.79 17.59 19.76
N LYS A 295 -9.20 17.91 20.91
CA LYS A 295 -7.77 18.19 21.11
C LYS A 295 -6.96 16.97 21.55
N ALA A 296 -7.65 15.88 21.90
CA ALA A 296 -7.01 14.66 22.39
C ALA A 296 -6.27 13.91 21.28
N SER A 297 -5.08 13.39 21.62
CA SER A 297 -4.33 12.47 20.75
C SER A 297 -5.13 11.19 20.49
N LEU A 298 -4.82 10.50 19.38
CA LEU A 298 -5.46 9.21 19.06
C LEU A 298 -5.27 8.19 20.19
N ALA A 299 -4.10 8.15 20.79
CA ALA A 299 -3.81 7.31 21.96
C ALA A 299 -4.73 7.64 23.15
N CYS A 300 -4.93 8.93 23.45
CA CYS A 300 -5.78 9.34 24.56
C CYS A 300 -7.26 8.98 24.30
N LYS A 301 -7.73 9.20 23.06
CA LYS A 301 -9.08 8.79 22.61
C LYS A 301 -9.28 7.29 22.78
N PHE A 302 -8.30 6.48 22.36
CA PHE A 302 -8.31 5.03 22.54
C PHE A 302 -8.42 4.62 24.00
N PHE A 303 -7.54 5.14 24.86
CA PHE A 303 -7.56 4.80 26.29
C PHE A 303 -8.89 5.18 26.94
N LYS A 304 -9.44 6.35 26.59
CA LYS A 304 -10.73 6.82 27.09
C LYS A 304 -11.86 5.89 26.65
N ALA A 305 -11.90 5.53 25.37
CA ALA A 305 -12.91 4.65 24.81
C ALA A 305 -12.87 3.23 25.41
N LYS A 306 -11.68 2.72 25.75
CA LYS A 306 -11.51 1.40 26.40
C LYS A 306 -11.61 1.46 27.93
N GLY A 307 -11.91 2.62 28.52
CA GLY A 307 -12.12 2.76 29.97
C GLY A 307 -10.84 2.66 30.82
N TYR A 308 -9.67 3.01 30.26
CA TYR A 308 -8.41 2.99 31.00
C TYR A 308 -8.37 4.11 32.04
N LYS A 309 -7.74 3.81 33.18
CA LYS A 309 -7.46 4.77 34.26
C LYS A 309 -6.04 5.30 34.18
N GLN A 310 -5.76 6.38 34.91
CA GLN A 310 -4.41 6.96 35.02
C GLN A 310 -3.36 5.91 35.40
N SER A 311 -3.68 5.04 36.38
CA SER A 311 -2.79 3.96 36.82
C SER A 311 -2.50 2.92 35.74
N ASN A 312 -3.44 2.64 34.83
CA ASN A 312 -3.20 1.75 33.70
C ASN A 312 -2.19 2.34 32.71
N ILE A 313 -2.29 3.64 32.43
CA ILE A 313 -1.37 4.34 31.52
C ILE A 313 0.03 4.43 32.15
N ARG A 314 0.12 4.74 33.45
CA ARG A 314 1.41 4.73 34.18
C ARG A 314 2.10 3.38 34.13
N LEU A 315 1.35 2.29 34.33
CA LEU A 315 1.88 0.93 34.18
C LEU A 315 2.39 0.69 32.76
N PHE A 316 1.70 1.22 31.75
CA PHE A 316 2.09 1.11 30.36
C PHE A 316 3.42 1.81 30.08
N ILE A 317 3.58 3.05 30.58
CA ILE A 317 4.82 3.84 30.49
C ILE A 317 5.98 3.06 31.13
N ASN A 318 5.80 2.56 32.35
CA ASN A 318 6.83 1.81 33.07
C ASN A 318 7.24 0.50 32.38
N GLN A 319 6.41 -0.03 31.49
CA GLN A 319 6.69 -1.26 30.73
C GLN A 319 7.22 -0.99 29.32
N LEU A 320 7.33 0.26 28.88
CA LEU A 320 7.66 0.62 27.49
C LEU A 320 8.99 0.00 27.06
N ASP A 321 10.06 0.20 27.82
CA ASP A 321 11.40 -0.32 27.49
C ASP A 321 11.42 -1.84 27.43
N ARG A 322 10.76 -2.49 28.40
CA ARG A 322 10.63 -3.96 28.43
C ARG A 322 9.88 -4.47 27.20
N LYS A 323 8.82 -3.78 26.76
CA LYS A 323 8.05 -4.13 25.56
C LYS A 323 8.87 -3.92 24.29
N LEU A 324 9.56 -2.80 24.13
CA LEU A 324 10.44 -2.53 22.99
C LEU A 324 11.55 -3.59 22.89
N LYS A 325 12.21 -3.91 24.01
CA LYS A 325 13.23 -4.97 24.06
C LYS A 325 12.66 -6.35 23.73
N LYS A 326 11.46 -6.69 24.22
CA LYS A 326 10.75 -7.93 23.84
C LYS A 326 10.48 -7.97 22.34
N TYR A 327 10.14 -6.83 21.74
CA TYR A 327 9.96 -6.69 20.30
C TYR A 327 11.27 -6.61 19.53
N GLY A 328 12.44 -6.63 20.18
CA GLY A 328 13.74 -6.56 19.53
C GLY A 328 13.98 -5.20 18.85
N ILE A 329 13.35 -4.15 19.37
CA ILE A 329 13.47 -2.77 18.89
C ILE A 329 14.48 -2.06 19.78
N ASN A 330 15.52 -1.50 19.18
CA ASN A 330 16.56 -0.77 19.90
C ASN A 330 16.34 0.75 19.77
N VAL A 331 16.50 1.47 20.88
CA VAL A 331 16.50 2.94 20.87
C VAL A 331 17.92 3.41 20.57
N ILE A 332 18.10 4.27 19.57
CA ILE A 332 19.40 4.80 19.20
C ILE A 332 19.35 6.31 19.01
N ASP A 333 20.47 6.98 19.24
CA ASP A 333 20.58 8.41 19.00
C ASP A 333 20.64 8.70 17.49
N SER A 334 20.06 9.84 17.12
CA SER A 334 20.21 10.39 15.77
C SER A 334 21.66 10.81 15.54
N PRO A 335 22.18 10.74 14.30
CA PRO A 335 23.53 11.21 13.98
C PRO A 335 23.76 12.64 14.47
N GLU A 336 24.92 12.90 15.09
CA GLU A 336 25.26 14.21 15.63
C GLU A 336 25.12 15.30 14.54
N PRO A 337 24.45 16.43 14.83
CA PRO A 337 24.28 17.52 13.86
C PRO A 337 25.59 18.04 13.27
N SER A 338 26.65 18.10 14.09
CA SER A 338 27.98 18.58 13.73
C SER A 338 28.83 17.59 12.94
N LYS A 339 28.44 16.31 12.86
CA LYS A 339 29.14 15.27 12.11
C LYS A 339 28.44 15.00 10.78
N ASP A 340 29.22 14.51 9.82
CA ASP A 340 28.73 14.08 8.51
C ASP A 340 27.89 15.16 7.81
N THR A 341 28.25 16.43 8.02
CA THR A 341 27.53 17.62 7.50
C THR A 341 27.50 17.66 5.97
N ILE A 342 28.47 17.03 5.31
CA ILE A 342 28.50 16.84 3.85
C ILE A 342 27.32 15.98 3.33
N TYR A 343 26.67 15.22 4.20
CA TYR A 343 25.50 14.39 3.87
C TYR A 343 24.19 14.97 4.44
N GLN A 344 24.23 16.19 4.96
CA GLN A 344 23.04 16.91 5.40
C GLN A 344 22.22 17.36 4.19
N ILE A 345 20.93 17.07 4.21
CA ILE A 345 19.99 17.54 3.19
C ILE A 345 19.49 18.95 3.50
N ASP A 346 18.91 19.61 2.50
CA ASP A 346 18.18 20.87 2.67
C ASP A 346 16.86 20.62 3.43
N GLU A 347 16.91 20.75 4.75
CA GLU A 347 15.77 20.57 5.64
C GLU A 347 14.67 21.62 5.42
N ALA A 348 15.02 22.82 4.98
CA ALA A 348 14.05 23.87 4.70
C ALA A 348 13.25 23.53 3.43
N LYS A 349 13.91 23.02 2.40
CA LYS A 349 13.25 22.51 1.20
C LYS A 349 12.40 21.29 1.51
N LEU A 350 12.90 20.33 2.30
CA LEU A 350 12.09 19.17 2.73
C LEU A 350 10.84 19.61 3.51
N ASN A 351 10.98 20.57 4.44
CA ASN A 351 9.84 21.13 5.18
C ASN A 351 8.77 21.68 4.22
N LYS A 352 9.19 22.50 3.26
CA LYS A 352 8.28 23.08 2.25
C LYS A 352 7.52 22.00 1.49
N VAL A 353 8.21 20.95 1.02
CA VAL A 353 7.58 19.83 0.29
C VAL A 353 6.59 19.07 1.18
N ILE A 354 6.93 18.82 2.46
CA ILE A 354 6.03 18.18 3.43
C ILE A 354 4.77 19.03 3.63
N VAL A 355 4.91 20.32 3.87
CA VAL A 355 3.79 21.25 4.09
C VAL A 355 2.89 21.34 2.86
N GLU A 356 3.46 21.48 1.66
CA GLU A 356 2.70 21.51 0.40
C GLU A 356 1.93 20.21 0.19
N THR A 357 2.56 19.07 0.46
CA THR A 357 1.91 17.75 0.37
C THR A 357 0.79 17.63 1.40
N TYR A 358 1.01 17.97 2.66
CA TYR A 358 -0.03 17.88 3.69
C TYR A 358 -1.25 18.75 3.36
N LYS A 359 -1.04 19.96 2.82
CA LYS A 359 -2.11 20.84 2.36
C LYS A 359 -2.89 20.25 1.18
N SER A 360 -2.24 19.50 0.29
CA SER A 360 -2.93 18.86 -0.84
C SER A 360 -3.81 17.67 -0.41
N TYR A 361 -3.38 16.90 0.59
CA TYR A 361 -4.14 15.76 1.11
C TYR A 361 -5.22 16.17 2.12
N ASN A 362 -5.00 17.24 2.87
CA ASN A 362 -5.94 17.75 3.84
C ASN A 362 -6.09 19.28 3.71
N PRO A 363 -7.12 19.77 2.99
CA PRO A 363 -7.37 21.21 2.86
C PRO A 363 -7.63 21.93 4.19
N GLY A 364 -8.01 21.21 5.25
CA GLY A 364 -8.15 21.72 6.62
C GLY A 364 -6.86 21.61 7.46
N PHE A 365 -5.71 21.42 6.82
CA PHE A 365 -4.43 21.28 7.51
C PHE A 365 -3.98 22.60 8.12
N GLU A 366 -3.84 22.61 9.45
CA GLU A 366 -3.29 23.73 10.21
C GLU A 366 -1.80 23.53 10.47
N GLU A 367 -0.97 24.26 9.73
CA GLU A 367 0.49 24.13 9.77
C GLU A 367 1.07 24.43 11.16
N LEU A 368 0.57 25.48 11.83
CA LEU A 368 1.04 25.90 13.15
C LEU A 368 0.90 24.78 14.17
N GLU A 369 -0.22 24.04 14.16
CA GLU A 369 -0.46 22.92 15.08
C GLU A 369 0.47 21.71 14.81
N LYS A 370 1.00 21.60 13.59
CA LYS A 370 1.80 20.45 13.13
C LYS A 370 3.29 20.72 13.06
N THR A 371 3.72 21.96 13.32
CA THR A 371 5.13 22.39 13.27
C THR A 371 6.07 21.43 14.00
N PHE A 372 5.75 21.05 15.24
CA PHE A 372 6.62 20.19 16.04
C PHE A 372 6.72 18.76 15.47
N THR A 373 5.59 18.19 15.02
CA THR A 373 5.57 16.87 14.38
C THR A 373 6.39 16.88 13.09
N ILE A 374 6.22 17.90 12.25
CA ILE A 374 6.98 18.04 10.99
C ILE A 374 8.49 18.16 11.27
N GLN A 375 8.89 18.90 12.32
CA GLN A 375 10.30 18.98 12.71
C GLN A 375 10.87 17.61 13.13
N LYS A 376 10.11 16.78 13.84
CA LYS A 376 10.51 15.42 14.22
C LYS A 376 10.58 14.48 13.02
N ASP A 377 9.65 14.60 12.08
CA ASP A 377 9.67 13.88 10.81
C ASP A 377 10.95 14.23 10.03
N ILE A 378 11.22 15.52 9.85
CA ILE A 378 12.45 16.02 9.19
C ILE A 378 13.69 15.50 9.90
N GLN A 379 13.75 15.59 11.23
CA GLN A 379 14.89 15.09 12.02
C GLN A 379 15.14 13.60 11.74
N SER A 380 14.09 12.78 11.67
CA SER A 380 14.18 11.35 11.36
C SER A 380 14.69 11.11 9.94
N ILE A 381 14.14 11.83 8.96
CA ILE A 381 14.48 11.69 7.55
C ILE A 381 15.93 12.14 7.28
N SER A 382 16.32 13.32 7.77
CA SER A 382 17.70 13.81 7.69
C SER A 382 18.70 12.83 8.30
N SER A 383 18.33 12.19 9.41
CA SER A 383 19.15 11.17 10.06
C SER A 383 19.38 9.95 9.15
N ILE A 384 18.36 9.52 8.39
CA ILE A 384 18.53 8.46 7.38
C ILE A 384 19.51 8.87 6.27
N TYR A 385 19.44 10.10 5.75
CA TYR A 385 20.39 10.56 4.74
C TYR A 385 21.83 10.55 5.24
N LYS A 386 22.06 11.02 6.47
CA LYS A 386 23.39 10.95 7.11
C LYS A 386 23.86 9.51 7.26
N LEU A 387 23.01 8.60 7.75
CA LEU A 387 23.34 7.18 7.89
C LEU A 387 23.65 6.51 6.54
N ARG A 388 22.98 6.93 5.46
CA ARG A 388 23.25 6.51 4.09
C ARG A 388 24.53 7.10 3.51
N LYS A 389 25.11 8.14 4.10
CA LYS A 389 26.35 8.79 3.64
C LYS A 389 26.31 9.19 2.16
N GLY A 390 25.19 9.79 1.74
CA GLY A 390 24.97 10.21 0.35
C GLY A 390 24.75 9.06 -0.64
N ASN A 391 24.67 7.81 -0.18
CA ASN A 391 24.37 6.68 -1.04
C ASN A 391 22.93 6.81 -1.60
N LYS A 392 22.80 6.66 -2.93
CA LYS A 392 21.53 6.67 -3.66
C LYS A 392 21.18 5.23 -4.08
N PRO A 393 20.51 4.47 -3.20
CA PRO A 393 20.37 3.04 -3.38
C PRO A 393 19.43 2.66 -4.53
N LEU A 394 19.89 1.82 -5.45
CA LEU A 394 19.06 1.25 -6.52
C LEU A 394 18.27 0.02 -6.04
N ASN A 395 18.64 -0.54 -4.88
CA ASN A 395 18.00 -1.70 -4.26
C ASN A 395 18.12 -1.67 -2.73
N VAL A 396 17.37 -2.54 -2.05
CA VAL A 396 17.31 -2.58 -0.58
C VAL A 396 18.63 -2.88 0.08
N LYS A 397 19.41 -3.79 -0.52
CA LYS A 397 20.72 -4.17 0.00
C LYS A 397 21.67 -2.96 0.03
N GLN A 398 21.56 -2.07 -0.96
CA GLN A 398 22.29 -0.81 -0.99
C GLN A 398 21.70 0.21 -0.01
N ALA A 399 20.38 0.23 0.19
CA ALA A 399 19.71 1.22 1.03
C ALA A 399 20.22 1.20 2.47
N LYS A 400 20.38 -0.01 3.05
CA LYS A 400 20.84 -0.28 4.43
C LYS A 400 20.05 0.35 5.57
N TYR A 401 19.49 1.54 5.40
CA TYR A 401 18.76 2.32 6.39
C TYR A 401 17.49 2.89 5.73
N ILE A 402 16.33 2.66 6.34
CA ILE A 402 15.03 3.15 5.83
C ILE A 402 14.17 3.57 7.03
N PHE A 403 13.53 4.74 6.94
CA PHE A 403 12.50 5.16 7.88
C PHE A 403 11.12 4.64 7.45
N ILE A 404 10.38 4.08 8.40
CA ILE A 404 9.06 3.49 8.21
C ILE A 404 8.02 4.34 8.93
N THR A 405 7.11 4.94 8.17
CA THR A 405 6.00 5.73 8.71
C THR A 405 4.66 5.07 8.37
N THR A 406 3.63 5.40 9.16
CA THR A 406 2.23 5.10 8.79
C THR A 406 1.57 6.29 8.08
N ASN A 407 2.32 7.35 7.78
CA ASN A 407 1.83 8.56 7.13
C ASN A 407 2.24 8.56 5.64
N THR A 408 1.28 8.21 4.78
CA THR A 408 1.45 8.13 3.33
C THR A 408 1.85 9.47 2.72
N ALA A 409 1.28 10.56 3.22
CA ALA A 409 1.61 11.90 2.74
C ALA A 409 3.07 12.26 3.06
N LEU A 410 3.61 11.81 4.21
CA LEU A 410 5.02 11.99 4.54
C LEU A 410 5.93 11.18 3.60
N ALA A 411 5.61 9.90 3.38
CA ALA A 411 6.37 9.06 2.45
C ALA A 411 6.37 9.64 1.02
N CYS A 412 5.22 10.19 0.57
CA CYS A 412 5.10 10.86 -0.72
C CYS A 412 5.96 12.14 -0.78
N ALA A 413 5.88 12.99 0.24
CA ALA A 413 6.66 14.22 0.30
C ALA A 413 8.18 13.96 0.24
N VAL A 414 8.66 12.96 0.98
CA VAL A 414 10.09 12.60 0.97
C VAL A 414 10.56 12.20 -0.42
N LYS A 415 9.80 11.37 -1.14
CA LYS A 415 10.23 10.99 -2.48
C LYS A 415 10.10 12.13 -3.48
N ASP A 416 9.07 12.97 -3.39
CA ASP A 416 8.96 14.13 -4.26
C ASP A 416 10.12 15.12 -4.02
N PHE A 417 10.58 15.24 -2.78
CA PHE A 417 11.85 15.90 -2.46
C PHE A 417 13.05 15.22 -3.13
N GLU A 418 13.18 13.88 -3.04
CA GLU A 418 14.28 13.14 -3.69
C GLU A 418 14.32 13.31 -5.20
N LYS A 419 13.17 13.33 -5.88
CA LYS A 419 13.10 13.58 -7.33
C LYS A 419 13.56 14.97 -7.71
N GLN A 420 13.36 15.96 -6.84
CA GLN A 420 13.81 17.33 -7.08
C GLN A 420 15.31 17.49 -6.82
N GLU A 421 15.89 16.67 -5.94
CA GLU A 421 17.29 16.71 -5.54
C GLU A 421 18.20 15.81 -6.40
N PHE A 422 17.65 14.71 -6.93
CA PHE A 422 18.42 13.69 -7.64
C PHE A 422 17.98 13.58 -9.11
N GLU A 423 18.88 13.11 -9.97
CA GLU A 423 18.54 12.77 -11.36
C GLU A 423 17.37 11.79 -11.42
N ASN A 424 16.57 11.85 -12.50
CA ASN A 424 15.35 11.04 -12.76
C ASN A 424 15.60 9.53 -12.92
N ASN A 425 16.30 8.91 -11.97
CA ASN A 425 16.50 7.47 -11.86
C ASN A 425 15.71 6.94 -10.65
N PHE A 426 15.36 5.66 -10.69
CA PHE A 426 14.75 5.00 -9.55
C PHE A 426 15.75 4.82 -8.41
N TYR A 427 15.37 5.28 -7.21
CA TYR A 427 16.07 5.00 -5.97
C TYR A 427 15.11 4.50 -4.90
N VAL A 428 15.60 3.67 -4.00
CA VAL A 428 14.87 3.27 -2.78
C VAL A 428 14.77 4.49 -1.86
N PRO A 429 13.55 5.00 -1.57
CA PRO A 429 13.40 6.22 -0.81
C PRO A 429 13.94 6.12 0.62
N ALA A 430 14.31 7.26 1.20
CA ALA A 430 14.70 7.34 2.61
C ALA A 430 13.55 6.98 3.57
N CYS A 431 12.31 7.28 3.16
CA CYS A 431 11.07 7.05 3.91
C CYS A 431 10.08 6.23 3.08
N VAL A 432 9.52 5.16 3.65
CA VAL A 432 8.47 4.36 3.02
C VAL A 432 7.36 4.05 4.03
N THR A 433 6.20 3.64 3.54
CA THR A 433 5.08 3.26 4.41
C THR A 433 5.28 1.87 5.01
N ASP A 434 4.64 1.63 6.15
CA ASP A 434 4.50 0.30 6.74
C ASP A 434 3.74 -0.68 5.84
N THR A 435 2.69 -0.20 5.15
CA THR A 435 1.93 -0.96 4.15
C THR A 435 2.83 -1.42 3.00
N PHE A 436 3.74 -0.58 2.51
CA PHE A 436 4.69 -0.93 1.46
C PHE A 436 5.62 -2.07 1.91
N ILE A 437 6.22 -1.96 3.10
CA ILE A 437 7.08 -3.01 3.66
C ILE A 437 6.31 -4.31 3.88
N GLY A 438 5.09 -4.23 4.42
CA GLY A 438 4.23 -5.40 4.61
C GLY A 438 3.89 -6.09 3.30
N THR A 439 3.54 -5.32 2.26
CA THR A 439 3.27 -5.82 0.90
C THR A 439 4.49 -6.50 0.30
N LEU A 440 5.67 -5.92 0.49
CA LEU A 440 6.88 -6.51 -0.04
C LEU A 440 7.20 -7.86 0.61
N ILE A 441 7.17 -7.92 1.94
CA ILE A 441 7.45 -9.17 2.67
C ILE A 441 6.45 -10.24 2.28
N TRP A 442 5.18 -9.84 2.10
CA TRP A 442 4.12 -10.70 1.58
C TRP A 442 4.48 -11.32 0.23
N LEU A 443 4.88 -10.49 -0.75
CA LEU A 443 5.22 -10.94 -2.10
C LEU A 443 6.47 -11.83 -2.16
N ARG A 444 7.40 -11.68 -1.21
CA ARG A 444 8.59 -12.52 -1.10
C ARG A 444 8.30 -13.92 -0.60
N ASN A 445 7.28 -14.10 0.25
CA ASN A 445 6.93 -15.38 0.87
C ASN A 445 5.44 -15.74 0.70
N PRO A 446 4.92 -15.89 -0.53
CA PRO A 446 3.48 -16.08 -0.78
C PRO A 446 2.90 -17.33 -0.10
N LYS A 447 3.72 -18.38 0.04
CA LYS A 447 3.31 -19.70 0.56
C LYS A 447 2.88 -19.69 2.03
N LYS A 448 3.25 -18.68 2.82
CA LYS A 448 2.90 -18.61 4.25
C LYS A 448 1.51 -17.97 4.52
N VAL A 449 0.80 -17.50 3.50
CA VAL A 449 -0.12 -16.35 3.64
C VAL A 449 -1.62 -16.67 3.54
N GLU A 450 -2.04 -17.92 3.30
CA GLU A 450 -3.49 -18.23 3.23
C GLU A 450 -4.28 -17.85 4.51
N ILE A 451 -3.65 -17.82 5.69
CA ILE A 451 -4.26 -17.41 6.98
C ILE A 451 -4.11 -15.90 7.25
N ILE A 452 -3.18 -15.25 6.56
CA ILE A 452 -2.63 -13.93 6.87
C ILE A 452 -3.40 -12.81 6.13
N ASN A 453 -4.01 -13.15 4.99
CA ASN A 453 -4.73 -12.20 4.11
C ASN A 453 -5.87 -11.46 4.81
N THR A 454 -6.62 -12.09 5.72
CA THR A 454 -7.72 -11.41 6.40
C THR A 454 -7.22 -10.30 7.35
N LYS A 455 -6.12 -10.53 8.07
CA LYS A 455 -5.59 -9.62 9.10
C LYS A 455 -4.65 -8.55 8.55
N LYS A 456 -3.85 -8.85 7.53
CA LYS A 456 -3.01 -7.84 6.86
C LYS A 456 -3.83 -6.92 5.97
N SER A 457 -4.90 -7.40 5.33
CA SER A 457 -5.78 -6.51 4.57
C SER A 457 -6.62 -5.60 5.47
N LEU A 458 -6.87 -5.97 6.73
CA LEU A 458 -7.35 -5.05 7.77
C LEU A 458 -6.37 -3.90 8.05
N LEU A 459 -5.06 -4.19 7.99
CA LEU A 459 -3.96 -3.24 8.20
C LEU A 459 -3.83 -2.26 7.01
N MET A 460 -4.10 -2.75 5.80
CA MET A 460 -3.99 -1.98 4.55
C MET A 460 -5.29 -1.28 4.12
N PHE A 461 -6.48 -1.77 4.50
CA PHE A 461 -7.76 -1.41 3.85
C PHE A 461 -8.97 -1.23 4.79
N ILE A 462 -8.79 -1.02 6.10
CA ILE A 462 -9.95 -0.82 6.99
C ILE A 462 -9.94 0.49 7.75
N LEU A 463 -8.82 1.24 7.81
CA LEU A 463 -8.80 2.49 8.57
C LEU A 463 -8.00 3.59 7.85
N PRO A 464 -8.66 4.71 7.47
CA PRO A 464 -7.97 5.93 7.07
C PRO A 464 -7.12 6.54 8.20
#